data_AF-A0AAU5JVV3-F1
#
_entry.id   AF-A0AAU5JVV3-F1
#
_cell.length_a   1.000
_cell.length_b   1.000
_cell.length_c   1.000
_cell.angle_alpha   90.00
_cell.angle_beta   90.00
_cell.angle_gamma   90.00
#
_symmetry.space_group_name_H-M   'P 1'
#
loop_
_entity.id
_entity.type
_entity.pdbx_description
1 polymer ?
#
loop_
_entity_poly.entity_id
_entity_poly.type
_entity_poly.pdbx_seq_one_letter_code
_entity_poly.pdbx_strand_id
1 'polypeptide(L)'
;MVYTPFLAGEILTAGRLNTALVEEVMEWTLLSTIGTYATNFSANASNPPQMRKVKIAGVERWEYEGRITVAALASNANTTCFTFNLGYRPAFERGWQLGGATTLFYGVRATLSTAGLLQVGVPTAAGSGTNAILLDGLYIDNPI
;
A
#
# COMPACT_ATOMS: atom_id res chain seq x y z
N MET A 1 31.08 -4.62 0.96
CA MET A 1 30.81 -4.89 2.39
C MET A 1 29.41 -5.47 2.45
N VAL A 2 29.23 -6.70 2.96
CA VAL A 2 27.92 -7.37 2.97
C VAL A 2 27.07 -6.77 4.09
N TYR A 3 25.89 -6.25 3.75
CA TYR A 3 24.94 -5.68 4.71
C TYR A 3 24.42 -6.77 5.65
N THR A 4 24.48 -6.51 6.96
CA THR A 4 23.90 -7.37 8.00
C THR A 4 22.80 -6.58 8.72
N PRO A 5 21.53 -7.00 8.67
CA PRO A 5 20.45 -6.33 9.38
C PRO A 5 20.67 -6.38 10.90
N PHE A 6 20.15 -5.37 11.61
CA PHE A 6 20.15 -5.40 13.08
C PHE A 6 19.17 -6.47 13.61
N LEU A 7 19.57 -7.15 14.68
CA LEU A 7 18.73 -8.15 15.35
C LEU A 7 17.89 -7.51 16.47
N ALA A 8 16.72 -8.10 16.73
CA ALA A 8 15.87 -7.67 17.84
C ALA A 8 16.61 -7.85 19.19
N GLY A 9 16.74 -6.77 19.96
CA GLY A 9 17.39 -6.77 21.29
C GLY A 9 18.85 -6.30 21.34
N GLU A 10 19.43 -5.87 20.21
CA GLU A 10 20.81 -5.36 20.18
C GLU A 10 20.92 -3.93 20.74
N ILE A 11 21.96 -3.65 21.55
CA ILE A 11 22.22 -2.30 22.08
C ILE A 11 22.82 -1.43 20.97
N LEU A 12 22.08 -0.41 20.55
CA LEU A 12 22.50 0.53 19.51
C LEU A 12 23.39 1.63 20.11
N THR A 13 24.63 1.73 19.65
CA THR A 13 25.58 2.77 20.08
C THR A 13 25.41 4.06 19.28
N ALA A 14 25.89 5.20 19.82
CA ALA A 14 25.78 6.52 19.17
C ALA A 14 26.33 6.56 17.73
N GLY A 15 27.34 5.75 17.41
CA GLY A 15 27.88 5.63 16.04
C GLY A 15 26.92 4.96 15.04
N ARG A 16 25.95 4.16 15.52
CA ARG A 16 24.86 3.58 14.73
C ARG A 16 23.59 4.44 14.72
N LEU A 17 23.51 5.46 15.60
CA LEU A 17 22.38 6.39 15.77
C LEU A 17 22.55 7.71 15.01
N ASN A 18 23.57 7.85 14.15
CA ASN A 18 23.69 8.98 13.21
C ASN A 18 22.62 8.95 12.09
N THR A 19 21.46 8.35 12.38
CA THR A 19 20.30 8.05 11.52
C THR A 19 19.36 9.24 11.33
N ALA A 20 19.66 10.41 11.93
CA ALA A 20 18.90 11.64 11.70
C ALA A 20 19.18 12.27 10.31
N LEU A 21 20.18 11.77 9.56
CA LEU A 21 20.63 12.33 8.28
C LEU A 21 20.63 11.31 7.11
N VAL A 22 20.14 10.09 7.31
CA VAL A 22 20.19 9.04 6.28
C VAL A 22 18.78 8.76 5.78
N GLU A 23 18.56 9.03 4.50
CA GLU A 23 17.40 8.55 3.75
C GLU A 23 17.71 7.12 3.27
N GLU A 24 16.94 6.14 3.75
CA GLU A 24 17.02 4.76 3.24
C GLU A 24 15.79 4.49 2.38
N VAL A 25 15.99 4.22 1.09
CA VAL A 25 14.92 3.93 0.14
C VAL A 25 15.08 2.50 -0.35
N MET A 26 14.07 1.66 -0.10
CA MET A 26 14.02 0.34 -0.71
C MET A 26 13.53 0.41 -2.16
N GLU A 27 13.98 -0.52 -2.97
CA GLU A 27 13.45 -0.73 -4.32
C GLU A 27 11.95 -1.06 -4.28
N TRP A 28 11.25 -0.67 -5.34
CA TRP A 28 9.84 -0.95 -5.51
C TRP A 28 9.58 -2.45 -5.63
N THR A 29 8.73 -2.97 -4.76
CA THR A 29 8.30 -4.36 -4.73
C THR A 29 6.89 -4.49 -5.30
N LEU A 30 6.70 -5.37 -6.28
CA LEU A 30 5.38 -5.63 -6.87
C LEU A 30 4.42 -6.20 -5.82
N LEU A 31 3.19 -5.68 -5.75
CA LEU A 31 2.18 -6.24 -4.84
C LEU A 31 1.95 -7.74 -5.08
N SER A 32 2.00 -8.19 -6.34
CA SER A 32 1.81 -9.61 -6.69
C SER A 32 2.83 -10.57 -6.05
N THR A 33 3.97 -10.08 -5.55
CA THR A 33 4.97 -10.93 -4.86
C THR A 33 4.82 -10.92 -3.34
N ILE A 34 4.01 -10.02 -2.78
CA ILE A 34 3.88 -9.80 -1.33
C ILE A 34 2.46 -10.00 -0.80
N GLY A 35 1.59 -10.60 -1.61
CA GLY A 35 0.24 -10.94 -1.23
C GLY A 35 -0.55 -11.50 -2.40
N THR A 36 -1.88 -11.41 -2.32
CA THR A 36 -2.77 -12.01 -3.32
C THR A 36 -3.99 -11.13 -3.58
N TYR A 37 -4.36 -11.01 -4.86
CA TYR A 37 -5.57 -10.32 -5.28
C TYR A 37 -6.81 -11.17 -5.03
N ALA A 38 -7.89 -10.52 -4.60
CA ALA A 38 -9.20 -11.15 -4.60
C ALA A 38 -9.74 -11.30 -6.03
N THR A 39 -10.78 -12.13 -6.19
CA THR A 39 -11.53 -12.23 -7.45
C THR A 39 -11.98 -10.86 -7.95
N ASN A 40 -11.93 -10.65 -9.26
CA ASN A 40 -12.21 -9.38 -9.96
C ASN A 40 -11.15 -8.28 -9.82
N PHE A 41 -10.04 -8.54 -9.15
CA PHE A 41 -8.91 -7.62 -9.06
C PHE A 41 -7.65 -8.26 -9.60
N SER A 42 -6.79 -7.46 -10.23
CA SER A 42 -5.49 -7.91 -10.71
C SER A 42 -4.51 -6.74 -10.82
N ALA A 43 -3.22 -7.06 -10.94
CA ALA A 43 -2.23 -6.06 -11.29
C ALA A 43 -2.53 -5.49 -12.69
N ASN A 44 -2.44 -4.17 -12.85
CA ASN A 44 -2.47 -3.58 -14.18
C ASN A 44 -1.22 -3.97 -14.97
N ALA A 45 -1.39 -4.34 -16.25
CA ALA A 45 -0.29 -4.84 -17.07
C ALA A 45 0.74 -3.76 -17.46
N SER A 46 0.30 -2.51 -17.61
CA SER A 46 1.16 -1.40 -18.05
C SER A 46 1.74 -0.59 -16.90
N ASN A 47 1.06 -0.56 -15.76
CA ASN A 47 1.52 0.13 -14.55
C ASN A 47 1.19 -0.73 -13.32
N PRO A 48 1.91 -1.84 -13.11
CA PRO A 48 1.60 -2.79 -12.04
C PRO A 48 1.78 -2.12 -10.68
N PRO A 49 0.92 -2.42 -9.71
CA PRO A 49 0.96 -1.74 -8.44
C PRO A 49 2.11 -2.26 -7.58
N GLN A 50 2.80 -1.32 -6.93
CA GLN A 50 4.05 -1.54 -6.22
C GLN A 50 4.03 -0.88 -4.84
N MET A 51 4.91 -1.34 -3.98
CA MET A 51 5.12 -0.83 -2.63
C MET A 51 6.63 -0.70 -2.37
N ARG A 52 7.04 0.37 -1.70
CA ARG A 52 8.40 0.48 -1.16
C ARG A 52 8.37 0.95 0.29
N LYS A 53 9.48 0.72 0.99
CA LYS A 53 9.72 1.28 2.32
C LYS A 53 10.76 2.39 2.20
N VAL A 54 10.48 3.50 2.86
CA VAL A 54 11.34 4.67 2.91
C VAL A 54 11.55 5.04 4.37
N LYS A 55 12.77 5.37 4.77
CA LYS A 55 13.09 5.84 6.11
C LYS A 55 13.71 7.23 6.03
N ILE A 56 13.04 8.23 6.60
CA ILE A 56 13.49 9.63 6.58
C ILE A 56 13.57 10.12 8.02
N ALA A 57 14.75 10.58 8.45
CA ALA A 57 14.99 11.09 9.80
C ALA A 57 14.51 10.14 10.92
N GLY A 58 14.66 8.83 10.71
CA GLY A 58 14.24 7.79 11.66
C GLY A 58 12.77 7.37 11.59
N VAL A 59 11.94 8.04 10.78
CA VAL A 59 10.52 7.69 10.54
C VAL A 59 10.42 6.75 9.35
N GLU A 60 9.79 5.59 9.53
CA GLU A 60 9.50 4.66 8.44
C GLU A 60 8.18 5.05 7.76
N ARG A 61 8.18 5.05 6.43
CA ARG A 61 7.04 5.27 5.57
C ARG A 61 6.95 4.14 4.56
N TRP A 62 5.76 3.56 4.43
CA TRP A 62 5.44 2.70 3.30
C TRP A 62 4.75 3.54 2.23
N GLU A 63 5.26 3.50 1.01
CA GLU A 63 4.68 4.21 -0.13
C GLU A 63 4.16 3.20 -1.14
N TYR A 64 3.13 3.59 -1.87
CA TYR A 64 2.48 2.78 -2.87
C TYR A 64 2.32 3.58 -4.16
N GLU A 65 2.43 2.87 -5.27
CA GLU A 65 2.24 3.43 -6.60
C GLU A 65 1.61 2.41 -7.54
N GLY A 66 1.27 2.88 -8.74
CA GLY A 66 0.73 2.05 -9.80
C GLY A 66 -0.77 1.82 -9.66
N ARG A 67 -1.26 0.80 -10.38
CA ARG A 67 -2.70 0.63 -10.61
C ARG A 67 -3.17 -0.80 -10.40
N ILE A 68 -4.25 -0.95 -9.65
CA ILE A 68 -5.01 -2.21 -9.59
C ILE A 68 -6.09 -2.16 -10.67
N THR A 69 -6.17 -3.19 -11.52
CA THR A 69 -7.27 -3.38 -12.47
C THR A 69 -8.47 -3.96 -11.74
N VAL A 70 -9.66 -3.47 -12.07
CA VAL A 70 -10.93 -3.89 -11.48
C VAL A 70 -11.86 -4.38 -12.60
N ALA A 71 -12.21 -5.66 -12.56
CA ALA A 71 -13.19 -6.24 -13.47
C ALA A 71 -14.62 -5.94 -13.00
N ALA A 72 -14.85 -5.98 -11.69
CA ALA A 72 -16.13 -5.67 -11.06
C ALA A 72 -15.91 -5.20 -9.62
N LEU A 73 -16.66 -4.17 -9.21
CA LEU A 73 -16.71 -3.67 -7.84
C LEU A 73 -18.16 -3.37 -7.46
N ALA A 74 -18.62 -3.95 -6.36
CA ALA A 74 -19.94 -3.69 -5.83
C ALA A 74 -20.03 -2.23 -5.34
N SER A 75 -21.09 -1.53 -5.72
CA SER A 75 -21.36 -0.19 -5.20
C SER A 75 -21.91 -0.25 -3.78
N ASN A 76 -21.63 0.79 -2.98
CA ASN A 76 -22.04 0.94 -1.59
C ASN A 76 -21.63 -0.22 -0.67
N ALA A 77 -20.51 -0.87 -0.97
CA ALA A 77 -19.93 -1.94 -0.17
C ALA A 77 -18.39 -1.83 -0.16
N ASN A 78 -17.76 -2.14 0.97
CA ASN A 78 -16.32 -2.33 1.04
C ASN A 78 -15.99 -3.76 0.60
N THR A 79 -15.19 -3.88 -0.45
CA THR A 79 -14.74 -5.17 -1.01
C THR A 79 -13.24 -5.30 -0.80
N THR A 80 -12.78 -6.40 -0.24
CA THR A 80 -11.34 -6.70 -0.18
C THR A 80 -10.83 -6.92 -1.60
N CYS A 81 -9.88 -6.09 -2.06
CA CYS A 81 -9.26 -6.25 -3.37
C CYS A 81 -7.91 -6.96 -3.30
N PHE A 82 -7.21 -6.87 -2.17
CA PHE A 82 -5.88 -7.47 -1.99
C PHE A 82 -5.63 -7.85 -0.54
N THR A 83 -4.94 -8.98 -0.32
CA THR A 83 -4.52 -9.46 0.99
C THR A 83 -3.00 -9.56 1.05
N PHE A 84 -2.38 -8.82 1.97
CA PHE A 84 -0.94 -8.82 2.22
C PHE A 84 -0.49 -10.04 3.04
N ASN A 85 0.67 -10.58 2.68
CA ASN A 85 1.39 -11.57 3.49
C ASN A 85 1.79 -10.98 4.85
N LEU A 86 1.98 -11.82 5.87
CA LEU A 86 2.16 -11.39 7.27
C LEU A 86 3.24 -10.32 7.47
N GLY A 87 4.37 -10.39 6.76
CA GLY A 87 5.47 -9.42 6.86
C GLY A 87 5.23 -8.05 6.20
N TYR A 88 4.08 -7.86 5.55
CA TYR A 88 3.73 -6.65 4.79
C TYR A 88 2.40 -6.04 5.28
N ARG A 89 2.03 -6.31 6.54
CA ARG A 89 0.80 -5.80 7.14
C ARG A 89 1.10 -4.57 7.99
N PRO A 90 0.27 -3.51 7.93
CA PRO A 90 0.45 -2.37 8.80
C PRO A 90 0.03 -2.70 10.24
N ALA A 91 0.61 -2.01 11.21
CA ALA A 91 0.23 -2.09 12.62
C ALA A 91 -1.06 -1.33 12.95
N PHE A 92 -1.46 -0.39 12.09
CA PHE A 92 -2.64 0.46 12.29
C PHE A 92 -3.50 0.50 11.04
N GLU A 93 -4.82 0.66 11.22
CA GLU A 93 -5.72 0.89 10.11
C GLU A 93 -5.59 2.32 9.56
N ARG A 94 -5.58 2.46 8.23
CA ARG A 94 -5.62 3.76 7.56
C ARG A 94 -6.58 3.74 6.38
N GLY A 95 -7.14 4.91 6.07
CA GLY A 95 -8.07 5.10 4.97
C GLY A 95 -7.70 6.29 4.10
N TRP A 96 -7.99 6.18 2.81
CA TRP A 96 -7.73 7.19 1.79
C TRP A 96 -8.91 7.32 0.82
N GLN A 97 -8.98 8.45 0.14
CA GLN A 97 -9.80 8.63 -1.04
C GLN A 97 -8.90 8.65 -2.27
N LEU A 98 -8.98 7.60 -3.08
CA LEU A 98 -8.13 7.37 -4.25
C LEU A 98 -8.86 7.74 -5.54
N GLY A 99 -8.08 7.91 -6.62
CA GLY A 99 -8.62 8.05 -7.96
C GLY A 99 -9.17 6.72 -8.49
N GLY A 100 -10.36 6.77 -9.09
CA GLY A 100 -10.85 5.74 -10.00
C GLY A 100 -10.73 6.21 -11.45
N ALA A 101 -10.62 5.30 -12.41
CA ALA A 101 -10.48 5.70 -13.82
C ALA A 101 -11.81 5.98 -14.52
N THR A 102 -12.95 5.44 -14.03
CA THR A 102 -14.28 5.60 -14.64
C THR A 102 -15.34 6.13 -13.67
N THR A 103 -14.95 6.57 -12.48
CA THR A 103 -15.86 6.99 -11.40
C THR A 103 -16.35 8.44 -11.53
N LEU A 104 -16.25 9.06 -12.70
CA LEU A 104 -16.53 10.48 -12.92
C LEU A 104 -15.71 11.36 -11.96
N PHE A 105 -16.37 12.09 -11.05
CA PHE A 105 -15.75 12.92 -10.02
C PHE A 105 -15.64 12.23 -8.65
N TYR A 106 -16.12 11.00 -8.51
CA TYR A 106 -16.13 10.29 -7.24
C TYR A 106 -14.78 9.60 -7.02
N GLY A 107 -14.23 9.73 -5.80
CA GLY A 107 -13.09 8.93 -5.38
C GLY A 107 -13.49 7.51 -5.02
N VAL A 108 -12.51 6.60 -5.08
CA VAL A 108 -12.61 5.26 -4.52
C VAL A 108 -12.15 5.34 -3.07
N ARG A 109 -13.01 4.98 -2.12
CA ARG A 109 -12.57 4.78 -0.74
C ARG A 109 -11.64 3.59 -0.71
N ALA A 110 -10.45 3.73 -0.12
CA ALA A 110 -9.56 2.62 0.16
C ALA A 110 -9.24 2.59 1.65
N THR A 111 -9.20 1.40 2.25
CA THR A 111 -8.78 1.19 3.63
C THR A 111 -7.82 0.02 3.72
N LEU A 112 -6.73 0.18 4.45
CA LEU A 112 -5.80 -0.89 4.76
C LEU A 112 -5.94 -1.24 6.24
N SER A 113 -6.42 -2.46 6.52
CA SER A 113 -6.58 -2.97 7.89
C SER A 113 -5.31 -3.62 8.43
N THR A 114 -5.23 -3.77 9.75
CA THR A 114 -4.13 -4.47 10.44
C THR A 114 -4.05 -5.96 10.11
N ALA A 115 -5.16 -6.55 9.64
CA ALA A 115 -5.17 -7.91 9.09
C ALA A 115 -4.49 -8.00 7.71
N GLY A 116 -4.01 -6.89 7.15
CA GLY A 116 -3.39 -6.84 5.83
C GLY A 116 -4.42 -6.87 4.70
N LEU A 117 -5.66 -6.44 4.94
CA LEU A 117 -6.69 -6.38 3.90
C LEU A 117 -6.73 -4.96 3.33
N LEU A 118 -6.44 -4.82 2.03
CA LEU A 118 -6.76 -3.62 1.26
C LEU A 118 -8.20 -3.77 0.77
N GLN A 119 -9.06 -2.90 1.28
CA GLN A 119 -10.48 -2.89 0.95
C GLN A 119 -10.82 -1.61 0.21
N VAL A 120 -11.70 -1.72 -0.78
CA VAL A 120 -12.11 -0.60 -1.62
C VAL A 120 -13.61 -0.54 -1.78
N GLY A 121 -14.13 0.66 -1.97
CA GLY A 121 -15.56 0.90 -2.17
C GLY A 121 -15.84 2.18 -2.93
N VAL A 122 -16.95 2.20 -3.63
CA VAL A 122 -17.47 3.37 -4.36
C VAL A 122 -18.93 3.60 -3.98
N PRO A 123 -19.42 4.86 -3.94
CA PRO A 123 -20.84 5.12 -3.70
C PRO A 123 -21.70 4.64 -4.87
N THR A 124 -22.99 4.39 -4.64
CA THR A 124 -23.95 4.03 -5.71
C THR A 124 -23.98 5.07 -6.84
N ALA A 125 -23.83 6.35 -6.50
CA ALA A 125 -23.83 7.45 -7.46
C ALA A 125 -22.62 7.44 -8.43
N ALA A 126 -21.58 6.65 -8.15
CA ALA A 126 -20.45 6.49 -9.07
C ALA A 126 -20.80 5.70 -10.35
N GLY A 127 -22.00 5.09 -10.43
CA GLY A 127 -22.51 4.46 -11.65
C GLY A 127 -21.75 3.18 -12.02
N SER A 128 -21.35 3.05 -13.30
CA SER A 128 -20.49 1.95 -13.76
C SER A 128 -19.18 2.01 -12.98
N GLY A 129 -19.04 1.12 -11.99
CA GLY A 129 -17.95 1.15 -11.00
C GLY A 129 -16.57 1.29 -11.61
N THR A 130 -15.60 1.64 -10.77
CA THR A 130 -14.23 1.85 -11.26
C THR A 130 -13.69 0.60 -11.95
N ASN A 131 -13.03 0.77 -13.10
CA ASN A 131 -12.26 -0.29 -13.75
C ASN A 131 -10.78 -0.32 -13.33
N ALA A 132 -10.37 0.66 -12.50
CA ALA A 132 -9.03 0.75 -11.97
C ALA A 132 -8.96 1.56 -10.67
N ILE A 133 -7.97 1.27 -9.83
CA ILE A 133 -7.69 2.02 -8.60
C ILE A 133 -6.25 2.51 -8.68
N LEU A 134 -6.06 3.82 -8.57
CA LEU A 134 -4.73 4.44 -8.59
C LEU A 134 -4.21 4.49 -7.16
N LEU A 135 -3.04 3.89 -6.92
CA LEU A 135 -2.40 3.86 -5.60
C LEU A 135 -1.40 5.00 -5.39
N ASP A 136 -1.10 5.76 -6.46
CA ASP A 136 -0.12 6.84 -6.43
C ASP A 136 -0.41 7.84 -5.31
N GLY A 137 0.59 8.07 -4.45
CA GLY A 137 0.49 8.99 -3.32
C GLY A 137 -0.16 8.40 -2.07
N LEU A 138 -0.53 7.11 -2.07
CA LEU A 138 -0.90 6.40 -0.86
C LEU A 138 0.38 6.12 -0.05
N TYR A 139 0.38 6.52 1.21
CA TYR A 139 1.46 6.23 2.14
C TYR A 139 0.96 5.96 3.56
N ILE A 140 1.76 5.20 4.31
CA ILE A 140 1.55 4.91 5.72
C ILE A 140 2.81 5.29 6.48
N ASP A 141 2.68 6.28 7.36
CA ASP A 141 3.74 6.64 8.30
C ASP A 141 3.69 5.76 9.54
N ASN A 142 4.87 5.39 10.02
CA ASN A 142 5.10 4.48 11.15
C ASN A 142 4.24 3.21 11.02
N PRO A 143 4.40 2.45 9.93
CA PRO A 143 3.59 1.27 9.68
C PRO A 143 3.87 0.15 10.67
N ILE A 144 5.04 0.11 11.32
CA ILE A 144 5.45 -0.82 12.39
C ILE A 144 6.45 -0.11 13.32
#